data_AF-A0A7X0SI97-F1
#
_entry.id   AF-A0A7X0SI97-F1
#
_cell.length_a   1.000
_cell.length_b   1.000
_cell.length_c   1.000
_cell.angle_alpha   90.00
_cell.angle_beta   90.00
_cell.angle_gamma   90.00
#
_symmetry.space_group_name_H-M   'P 1'
#
loop_
_entity.id
_entity.type
_entity.pdbx_description
1 polymer ?
#
loop_
_entity_poly.entity_id
_entity_poly.type
_entity_poly.pdbx_seq_one_letter_code
_entity_poly.pdbx_strand_id
1 'polypeptide(L)'
;MSIRDVDLANFSNLSYLDIKFDIKDKFEQSGELSMKDFADYYLRSDIMKDEFDLSNIQDQAKIAALKECQTGAYKDFKIIDYQNNNGGDGFVGFAIETTPGNVIISSRGSEAPDPEKPDLATKMEDWTDNLKTTIMQETNQQKEA
;
A
#
# COMPACT_ATOMS: atom_id res chain seq x y z
N MET A 1 5.55 -4.05 -18.97
CA MET A 1 4.81 -2.78 -18.80
C MET A 1 5.74 -1.83 -18.08
N SER A 2 5.87 -0.56 -18.49
CA SER A 2 6.69 0.41 -17.74
C SER A 2 5.83 0.99 -16.62
N ILE A 3 6.31 0.93 -15.38
CA ILE A 3 5.67 1.59 -14.22
C ILE A 3 5.80 3.10 -14.44
N ARG A 4 4.70 3.84 -14.32
CA ARG A 4 4.66 5.30 -14.42
C ARG A 4 4.78 5.91 -13.02
N ASP A 5 5.23 7.16 -12.92
CA ASP A 5 5.29 7.88 -11.63
C ASP A 5 3.93 7.94 -10.91
N VAL A 6 2.83 8.03 -11.68
CA VAL A 6 1.46 7.99 -11.14
C VAL A 6 1.13 6.65 -10.47
N ASP A 7 1.71 5.54 -10.95
CA ASP A 7 1.47 4.21 -10.38
C ASP A 7 2.15 4.10 -9.01
N LEU A 8 3.32 4.71 -8.83
CA LEU A 8 4.04 4.76 -7.56
C LEU A 8 3.31 5.58 -6.51
N ALA A 9 2.75 6.73 -6.90
CA ALA A 9 1.92 7.55 -6.02
C ALA A 9 0.65 6.79 -5.58
N ASN A 10 0.03 6.03 -6.50
CA ASN A 10 -1.11 5.19 -6.18
C ASN A 10 -0.74 4.10 -5.17
N PHE A 11 0.37 3.37 -5.37
CA PHE A 11 0.78 2.35 -4.39
C PHE A 11 1.13 2.94 -3.03
N SER A 12 1.78 4.10 -2.99
CA SER A 12 2.03 4.81 -1.72
C SER A 12 0.72 5.13 -1.01
N ASN A 13 -0.30 5.65 -1.68
CA ASN A 13 -1.60 5.89 -1.07
C ASN A 13 -2.24 4.60 -0.53
N LEU A 14 -2.12 3.49 -1.26
CA LEU A 14 -2.66 2.19 -0.82
C LEU A 14 -1.92 1.63 0.39
N SER A 15 -0.64 1.96 0.60
CA SER A 15 0.10 1.53 1.79
C SER A 15 -0.47 2.05 3.12
N TYR A 16 -1.32 3.09 3.06
CA TYR A 16 -2.07 3.61 4.21
C TYR A 16 -3.32 2.81 4.57
N LEU A 17 -3.61 1.73 3.85
CA LEU A 17 -4.77 0.88 4.09
C LEU A 17 -4.29 -0.50 4.56
N ASP A 18 -4.56 -0.83 5.82
CA ASP A 18 -4.16 -2.13 6.38
C ASP A 18 -4.94 -3.30 5.74
N ILE A 19 -4.34 -4.47 5.55
CA ILE A 19 -5.14 -5.66 5.21
C ILE A 19 -5.94 -6.07 6.46
N LYS A 20 -7.26 -5.80 6.43
CA LYS A 20 -8.20 -6.11 7.50
C LYS A 20 -8.51 -7.61 7.56
N PHE A 21 -8.90 -8.11 8.74
CA PHE A 21 -9.14 -9.53 9.01
C PHE A 21 -10.00 -10.23 7.94
N ASP A 22 -11.11 -9.61 7.56
CA ASP A 22 -12.06 -10.14 6.57
C ASP A 22 -11.47 -10.48 5.19
N ILE A 23 -10.45 -9.76 4.75
CA ILE A 23 -9.74 -10.00 3.48
C ILE A 23 -8.39 -10.70 3.69
N LYS A 24 -7.88 -10.66 4.93
CA LYS A 24 -6.66 -11.36 5.35
C LYS A 24 -6.79 -12.86 5.18
N ASP A 25 -7.95 -13.44 5.50
CA ASP A 25 -8.20 -14.88 5.31
C ASP A 25 -8.01 -15.31 3.85
N LYS A 26 -8.44 -14.48 2.89
CA LYS A 26 -8.22 -14.76 1.46
C LYS A 26 -6.73 -14.74 1.15
N PHE A 27 -6.02 -13.71 1.61
CA PHE A 27 -4.59 -13.57 1.41
C PHE A 27 -3.79 -14.73 2.02
N GLU A 28 -4.12 -15.16 3.23
CA GLU A 28 -3.45 -16.28 3.92
C GLU A 28 -3.72 -17.63 3.24
N GLN A 29 -4.87 -17.81 2.58
CA GLN A 29 -5.21 -19.04 1.88
C GLN A 29 -4.52 -19.17 0.51
N SER A 30 -4.43 -18.08 -0.26
CA SER A 30 -3.84 -18.07 -1.60
C SER A 30 -2.36 -17.72 -1.61
N GLY A 31 -1.86 -17.05 -0.57
CA GLY A 31 -0.54 -16.41 -0.56
C GLY A 31 -0.47 -15.15 -1.44
N GLU A 32 -1.59 -14.71 -2.01
CA GLU A 32 -1.66 -13.55 -2.88
C GLU A 32 -3.03 -12.87 -2.85
N LEU A 33 -3.07 -11.55 -2.97
CA LEU A 33 -4.30 -10.78 -3.04
C LEU A 33 -4.27 -9.88 -4.26
N SER A 34 -5.21 -10.07 -5.19
CA SER A 34 -5.28 -9.22 -6.37
C SER A 34 -5.58 -7.77 -5.97
N MET A 35 -5.00 -6.79 -6.69
CA MET A 35 -5.29 -5.38 -6.44
C MET A 35 -6.78 -5.07 -6.60
N LYS A 36 -7.48 -5.81 -7.46
CA LYS A 36 -8.92 -5.71 -7.63
C LYS A 36 -9.68 -6.18 -6.39
N ASP A 37 -9.35 -7.33 -5.82
CA ASP A 37 -10.03 -7.84 -4.61
C ASP A 37 -9.79 -6.91 -3.42
N PHE A 38 -8.57 -6.38 -3.30
CA PHE A 38 -8.23 -5.36 -2.31
C PHE A 38 -9.09 -4.10 -2.47
N ALA A 39 -9.22 -3.60 -3.70
CA ALA A 39 -10.06 -2.45 -3.99
C ALA A 39 -11.54 -2.70 -3.77
N ASP A 40 -12.05 -3.84 -4.24
CA ASP A 40 -13.45 -4.22 -4.08
C ASP A 40 -13.85 -4.25 -2.60
N TYR A 41 -12.97 -4.75 -1.72
CA TYR A 41 -13.19 -4.77 -0.28
C TYR A 41 -13.37 -3.37 0.33
N TYR A 42 -12.45 -2.46 0.02
CA TYR A 42 -12.44 -1.11 0.56
C TYR A 42 -13.52 -0.20 -0.03
N LEU A 43 -13.94 -0.47 -1.26
CA LEU A 43 -15.01 0.26 -1.94
C LEU A 43 -16.41 -0.32 -1.63
N ARG A 44 -16.54 -1.35 -0.77
CA ARG A 44 -17.85 -1.76 -0.25
C ARG A 44 -18.44 -0.62 0.58
N SER A 45 -19.75 -0.41 0.45
CA SER A 45 -20.43 0.79 0.98
C SER A 45 -20.47 0.88 2.50
N ASP A 46 -20.32 -0.24 3.19
CA ASP A 46 -20.16 -0.36 4.64
C ASP A 46 -18.74 0.04 5.07
N ILE A 47 -17.71 -0.56 4.47
CA ILE A 47 -16.31 -0.25 4.77
C ILE A 47 -15.95 1.19 4.40
N MET A 48 -16.41 1.65 3.23
CA MET A 48 -16.03 2.95 2.69
C MET A 48 -16.46 4.12 3.59
N LYS A 49 -17.55 3.97 4.34
CA LYS A 49 -18.05 5.01 5.25
C LYS A 49 -17.28 5.07 6.56
N ASP A 50 -16.72 3.94 6.98
CA ASP A 50 -16.02 3.81 8.26
C ASP A 50 -14.53 4.12 8.11
N GLU A 51 -13.95 3.85 6.93
CA GLU A 51 -12.50 3.99 6.68
C GLU A 51 -12.12 5.30 5.98
N PHE A 52 -13.06 6.03 5.37
CA PHE A 52 -12.74 7.25 4.60
C PHE A 52 -13.60 8.44 4.98
N ASP A 53 -12.95 9.59 5.22
CA ASP A 53 -13.60 10.89 5.24
C ASP A 53 -13.62 11.47 3.83
N LEU A 54 -14.81 11.49 3.20
CA LEU A 54 -14.98 12.01 1.84
C LEU A 54 -14.67 13.52 1.72
N SER A 55 -14.57 14.25 2.82
CA SER A 55 -14.14 15.66 2.82
C SER A 55 -12.61 15.82 2.87
N ASN A 56 -11.88 14.75 3.22
CA ASN A 56 -10.43 14.72 3.31
C ASN A 56 -9.79 14.44 1.95
N ILE A 57 -8.86 15.29 1.53
CA ILE A 57 -8.21 15.20 0.22
C ILE A 57 -7.31 13.96 0.07
N GLN A 58 -6.69 13.49 1.14
CA GLN A 58 -5.85 12.28 1.14
C GLN A 58 -6.72 11.03 0.99
N ASP A 59 -7.86 10.98 1.67
CA ASP A 59 -8.80 9.86 1.55
C ASP A 59 -9.44 9.82 0.15
N GLN A 60 -9.72 10.99 -0.45
CA GLN A 60 -10.11 11.05 -1.86
C GLN A 60 -9.03 10.48 -2.80
N ALA A 61 -7.75 10.74 -2.53
CA ALA A 61 -6.64 10.18 -3.32
C ALA A 61 -6.52 8.65 -3.15
N LYS A 62 -6.70 8.13 -1.93
CA LYS A 62 -6.77 6.68 -1.67
C LYS A 62 -7.94 6.04 -2.44
N ILE A 63 -9.13 6.65 -2.38
CA ILE A 63 -10.30 6.18 -3.12
C ILE A 63 -10.06 6.20 -4.64
N ALA A 64 -9.38 7.22 -5.16
CA ALA A 64 -9.02 7.27 -6.59
C ALA A 64 -8.09 6.10 -6.97
N ALA A 65 -7.05 5.83 -6.18
CA ALA A 65 -6.15 4.70 -6.39
C ALA A 65 -6.89 3.35 -6.33
N LEU A 66 -7.81 3.17 -5.37
CA LEU A 66 -8.66 1.97 -5.29
C LEU A 66 -9.55 1.82 -6.53
N LYS A 67 -10.14 2.91 -7.05
CA LYS A 67 -10.92 2.86 -8.28
C LYS A 67 -10.09 2.47 -9.51
N GLU A 68 -8.84 2.93 -9.59
CA GLU A 68 -7.92 2.48 -10.66
C GLU A 68 -7.63 0.97 -10.55
N CYS A 69 -7.44 0.46 -9.33
CA CYS A 69 -7.31 -0.99 -9.08
C CYS A 69 -8.56 -1.77 -9.50
N GLN A 70 -9.75 -1.26 -9.20
CA GLN A 70 -11.02 -1.91 -9.54
C GLN A 70 -11.33 -1.90 -11.05
N THR A 71 -11.04 -0.78 -11.73
CA THR A 71 -11.31 -0.59 -13.17
C THR A 71 -10.32 -1.33 -14.09
N GLY A 72 -9.30 -1.96 -13.49
CA GLY A 72 -8.41 -2.89 -14.17
C GLY A 72 -7.10 -2.29 -14.64
N ALA A 73 -6.75 -1.07 -14.26
CA ALA A 73 -5.43 -0.48 -14.53
C ALA A 73 -4.30 -1.35 -13.95
N TYR A 74 -4.60 -2.02 -12.83
CA TYR A 74 -3.70 -2.93 -12.11
C TYR A 74 -4.25 -4.37 -12.05
N LYS A 75 -5.05 -4.78 -13.05
CA LYS A 75 -5.74 -6.08 -13.06
C LYS A 75 -4.82 -7.30 -12.91
N ASP A 76 -3.59 -7.17 -13.40
CA ASP A 76 -2.59 -8.24 -13.41
C ASP A 76 -1.65 -8.14 -12.19
N PHE A 77 -1.86 -7.14 -11.32
CA PHE A 77 -1.00 -6.88 -10.18
C PHE A 77 -1.61 -7.54 -8.94
N LYS A 78 -0.73 -7.98 -8.05
CA LYS A 78 -1.13 -8.67 -6.82
C LYS A 78 -0.19 -8.33 -5.68
N ILE A 79 -0.76 -8.16 -4.50
CA ILE A 79 -0.02 -8.15 -3.25
C ILE A 79 0.40 -9.59 -2.99
N ILE A 80 1.70 -9.83 -2.82
CA ILE A 80 2.28 -11.15 -2.55
C ILE A 80 2.92 -11.25 -1.16
N ASP A 81 3.18 -10.10 -0.53
CA ASP A 81 3.63 -10.02 0.85
C ASP A 81 3.05 -8.77 1.52
N TYR A 82 2.81 -8.86 2.81
CA TYR A 82 2.26 -7.81 3.63
C TYR A 82 2.83 -7.90 5.05
N GLN A 83 3.49 -6.83 5.46
CA GLN A 83 4.01 -6.67 6.81
C GLN A 83 3.30 -5.51 7.48
N ASN A 84 2.60 -5.77 8.59
CA ASN A 84 2.02 -4.74 9.42
C ASN A 84 2.56 -4.89 10.84
N ASN A 85 3.34 -3.90 11.25
CA ASN A 85 3.87 -3.73 12.58
C ASN A 85 3.41 -2.39 13.18
N ASN A 86 2.19 -1.96 12.81
CA ASN A 86 1.62 -0.68 13.23
C ASN A 86 1.47 -0.57 14.77
N GLY A 87 1.35 -1.70 15.48
CA GLY A 87 1.34 -1.73 16.95
C GLY A 87 2.73 -1.69 17.62
N GLY A 88 3.82 -1.84 16.85
CA GLY A 88 5.19 -1.88 17.35
C GLY A 88 6.00 -0.66 16.94
N ASP A 89 6.39 -0.61 15.67
CA ASP A 89 7.20 0.47 15.07
C ASP A 89 6.37 1.43 14.19
N GLY A 90 5.06 1.16 14.01
CA GLY A 90 4.19 1.98 13.18
C GLY A 90 4.33 1.69 11.68
N PHE A 91 5.00 0.59 11.29
CA PHE A 91 5.29 0.28 9.90
C PHE A 91 4.19 -0.55 9.24
N VAL A 92 3.88 -0.23 7.97
CA VAL A 92 3.11 -1.08 7.08
C VAL A 92 3.79 -1.15 5.72
N GLY A 93 3.96 -2.35 5.17
CA GLY A 93 4.62 -2.60 3.90
C GLY A 93 3.85 -3.62 3.04
N PHE A 94 3.87 -3.38 1.74
CA PHE A 94 3.31 -4.22 0.70
C PHE A 94 4.39 -4.58 -0.32
N ALA A 95 4.45 -5.85 -0.70
CA ALA A 95 5.13 -6.30 -1.90
C ALA A 95 4.11 -6.57 -3.00
N ILE A 96 4.17 -5.84 -4.10
CA ILE A 96 3.23 -5.89 -5.21
C ILE A 96 3.94 -6.47 -6.43
N GLU A 97 3.59 -7.69 -6.83
CA GLU A 97 4.06 -8.27 -8.08
C GLU A 97 3.31 -7.64 -9.26
N THR A 98 4.06 -7.06 -10.19
CA THR A 98 3.52 -6.37 -11.38
C THR A 98 3.54 -7.24 -12.64
N THR A 99 4.53 -8.13 -12.70
CA THR A 99 4.71 -9.22 -13.67
C THR A 99 5.55 -10.30 -12.96
N PRO A 100 5.52 -11.56 -13.39
CA PRO A 100 6.28 -12.62 -12.73
C PRO A 100 7.74 -12.24 -12.51
N GLY A 101 8.16 -12.18 -11.24
CA GLY A 101 9.53 -11.83 -10.84
C GLY A 101 9.85 -10.33 -10.80
N ASN A 102 8.89 -9.43 -11.03
CA ASN A 102 9.07 -7.98 -10.86
C ASN A 102 8.14 -7.45 -9.76
N VAL A 103 8.74 -6.97 -8.68
CA VAL A 103 8.04 -6.53 -7.47
C VAL A 103 8.26 -5.04 -7.24
N ILE A 104 7.20 -4.35 -6.83
CA ILE A 104 7.25 -3.01 -6.23
C ILE A 104 7.07 -3.18 -4.72
N ILE A 105 7.94 -2.57 -3.94
CA ILE A 105 7.75 -2.43 -2.50
C ILE A 105 7.14 -1.06 -2.24
N SER A 106 6.05 -1.03 -1.49
CA SER A 106 5.43 0.20 -1.01
C SER A 106 5.24 0.11 0.49
N SER A 107 5.64 1.15 1.21
CA SER A 107 5.54 1.19 2.65
C SER A 107 5.14 2.56 3.16
N ARG A 108 4.54 2.57 4.35
CA ARG A 108 4.40 3.74 5.19
C ARG A 108 5.08 3.53 6.54
N GLY A 109 5.66 4.60 7.05
CA GLY A 109 6.05 4.71 8.46
C GLY A 109 4.87 5.13 9.34
N SER A 110 5.12 5.27 10.64
CA SER A 110 4.10 5.64 11.62
C SER A 110 3.33 6.89 11.22
N GLU A 111 1.99 6.84 11.25
CA GLU A 111 1.18 8.05 11.29
C GLU A 111 1.54 8.87 12.55
N ALA A 112 1.42 10.20 12.45
CA ALA A 112 2.02 11.20 13.33
C ALA A 112 2.07 10.88 14.85
N PRO A 113 3.10 11.37 15.55
CA PRO A 113 3.33 11.06 16.96
C PRO A 113 2.20 11.57 17.86
N ASP A 114 1.93 10.75 18.87
CA ASP A 114 1.13 11.04 20.05
C ASP A 114 1.47 12.45 20.60
N PRO A 115 0.49 13.38 20.69
CA PRO A 115 0.72 14.73 21.21
C PRO A 115 1.20 14.74 22.68
N GLU A 116 1.12 13.62 23.40
CA GLU A 116 1.65 13.48 24.76
C GLU A 116 3.14 13.10 24.82
N LYS A 117 3.80 12.82 23.68
CA LYS A 117 5.23 12.44 23.60
C LYS A 117 5.98 13.25 22.54
N PRO A 118 6.40 14.49 22.86
CA PRO A 118 6.77 15.52 21.90
C PRO A 118 8.21 15.44 21.37
N ASP A 119 8.80 14.26 21.19
CA ASP A 119 10.11 14.18 20.53
C ASP A 119 9.92 14.12 19.00
N LEU A 120 9.60 15.28 18.45
CA LEU A 120 8.93 15.50 17.15
C LEU A 120 9.84 16.11 16.08
N ALA A 121 11.03 16.58 16.43
CA ALA A 121 11.95 17.18 15.46
C ALA A 121 12.71 16.14 14.62
N THR A 122 12.95 14.95 15.18
CA THR A 122 13.71 13.85 14.54
C THR A 122 12.84 12.96 13.65
N LYS A 123 11.51 13.02 13.79
CA LYS A 123 10.55 12.14 13.08
C LYS A 123 9.89 12.78 11.87
N MET A 124 10.05 14.09 11.67
CA MET A 124 9.55 14.77 10.47
C MET A 124 10.46 14.56 9.25
N GLU A 125 11.74 14.24 9.45
CA GLU A 125 12.65 13.87 8.35
C GLU A 125 12.25 12.51 7.74
N ASP A 126 11.77 11.56 8.56
CA ASP A 126 11.22 10.27 8.11
C ASP A 126 10.03 10.43 7.15
N TRP A 127 9.25 11.51 7.24
CA TRP A 127 8.08 11.73 6.39
C TRP A 127 8.43 11.97 4.91
N THR A 128 9.56 12.65 4.66
CA THR A 128 9.99 13.00 3.29
C THR A 128 11.00 11.98 2.73
N ASP A 129 11.80 11.36 3.60
CA ASP A 129 12.76 10.34 3.20
C ASP A 129 12.11 8.98 2.93
N ASN A 130 11.03 8.59 3.64
CA ASN A 130 10.28 7.36 3.33
C ASN A 130 9.52 7.44 1.99
N LEU A 131 9.22 8.65 1.49
CA LEU A 131 8.66 8.82 0.15
C LEU A 131 9.73 8.63 -0.95
N LYS A 132 11.02 8.75 -0.61
CA LYS A 132 12.18 8.56 -1.51
C LYS A 132 12.83 7.18 -1.41
N THR A 133 12.54 6.41 -0.37
CA THR A 133 13.17 5.12 -0.09
C THR A 133 12.06 4.10 0.13
N THR A 134 11.59 3.34 -0.86
CA THR A 134 12.23 2.08 -1.26
C THR A 134 11.47 1.52 -2.48
N ILE A 135 11.69 2.09 -3.65
CA ILE A 135 11.48 1.33 -4.89
C ILE A 135 12.82 0.69 -5.21
N MET A 136 13.21 -0.31 -4.41
CA MET A 136 14.19 -1.27 -4.91
C MET A 136 13.46 -2.06 -5.98
N GLN A 137 13.66 -1.66 -7.24
CA GLN A 137 13.48 -2.59 -8.34
C GLN A 137 14.49 -3.71 -8.11
N GLU A 138 14.12 -4.78 -7.43
CA GLU A 138 14.84 -6.05 -7.57
C GLU A 138 14.59 -6.56 -8.99
N THR A 139 15.24 -5.91 -9.97
CA THR A 139 15.41 -6.45 -11.31
C THR A 139 16.55 -7.49 -11.23
N ASN A 140 16.39 -8.51 -10.39
CA ASN A 140 17.34 -9.60 -10.33
C ASN A 140 17.05 -10.56 -11.48
N GLN A 141 17.69 -10.25 -12.62
CA GLN A 141 18.49 -11.21 -13.38
C GLN A 141 18.12 -12.69 -13.21
N GLN A 142 16.93 -13.12 -13.64
CA GLN A 142 16.75 -14.50 -14.11
C GLN A 142 17.20 -14.59 -15.58
N LYS A 143 18.41 -14.13 -15.88
CA LYS A 143 19.03 -14.32 -17.19
C LYS A 143 20.26 -15.20 -17.20
N GLU A 144 20.85 -15.55 -16.06
CA GLU A 144 22.02 -16.44 -16.02
C GLU A 144 22.01 -17.30 -14.74
N ALA A 145 21.25 -18.40 -14.76
CA ALA A 145 21.48 -19.58 -13.92
C ALA A 145 21.07 -20.84 -14.69
#